data_AF-A0A9P6L1W2-F1
#
_entry.id   AF-A0A9P6L1W2-F1
#
_cell.length_a   1.000
_cell.length_b   1.000
_cell.length_c   1.000
_cell.angle_alpha   90.00
_cell.angle_beta   90.00
_cell.angle_gamma   90.00
#
_symmetry.space_group_name_H-M   'P 1'
#
loop_
_entity.id
_entity.type
_entity.pdbx_description
1 polymer ?
#
loop_
_entity_poly.entity_id
_entity_poly.type
_entity_poly.pdbx_seq_one_letter_code
_entity_poly.pdbx_strand_id
1 'polypeptide(L)'
;MKLHIFLANPESLGEVLHNAHKQGAGPGANPRARFHYIFQREVEEHDQDLEKKYNEDLNTTLIFSGLFSAVASAFIIDIQSELSPDYEQANNVLLEMLLNATTGTLPPNSAASIPRWNGPNPVVVQVQCILYATLCATLLAAFLAMLGKQWLSRYKENETRGSAADRSRLRERKLTGIGTWKLHLVLESLPLILQFALVLLGFALSRYLWEVNSSVSSVVIVFTGFGFLFYTSIVTASVFSFDCPFQTPISLLIRFAVRSATPYLRKLR
;
A
#
# COMPACT_ATOMS: atom_id res chain seq x y z
N MET A 1 -2.78 9.97 27.83
CA MET A 1 -4.13 9.37 27.76
C MET A 1 -4.15 7.86 27.46
N LYS A 2 -3.12 7.24 26.85
CA LYS A 2 -3.01 5.76 26.75
C LYS A 2 -2.46 5.06 28.01
N LEU A 3 -1.77 5.77 28.91
CA LEU A 3 -1.34 5.23 30.22
C LEU A 3 -2.52 4.81 31.11
N HIS A 4 -3.66 5.50 30.99
CA HIS A 4 -4.87 5.22 31.75
C HIS A 4 -5.64 4.00 31.22
N ILE A 5 -5.41 3.60 29.96
CA ILE A 5 -6.06 2.43 29.33
C ILE A 5 -5.31 1.15 29.69
N PHE A 6 -3.97 1.21 29.79
CA PHE A 6 -3.17 0.07 30.26
C PHE A 6 -3.34 -0.21 31.76
N LEU A 7 -3.56 0.85 32.57
CA LEU A 7 -3.95 0.71 33.98
C LEU A 7 -5.41 0.26 34.18
N ALA A 8 -6.26 0.37 33.15
CA ALA A 8 -7.66 -0.04 33.22
C ALA A 8 -7.91 -1.49 32.78
N ASN A 9 -6.88 -2.18 32.29
CA ASN A 9 -6.96 -3.62 32.00
C ASN A 9 -6.42 -4.41 33.21
N PRO A 10 -7.29 -5.05 34.02
CA PRO A 10 -6.86 -5.75 35.23
C PRO A 10 -5.95 -6.95 34.95
N GLU A 11 -6.00 -7.52 33.74
CA GLU A 11 -5.17 -8.67 33.37
C GLU A 11 -3.70 -8.32 33.11
N SER A 12 -3.42 -7.22 32.40
CA SER A 12 -2.04 -6.76 32.19
C SER A 12 -1.40 -6.26 33.48
N LEU A 13 -2.18 -5.65 34.36
CA LEU A 13 -1.74 -5.22 35.69
C LEU A 13 -1.45 -6.44 36.59
N GLY A 14 -2.25 -7.50 36.48
CA GLY A 14 -2.02 -8.79 37.13
C GLY A 14 -0.75 -9.50 36.67
N GLU A 15 -0.47 -9.54 35.36
CA GLU A 15 0.76 -10.10 34.81
C GLU A 15 2.00 -9.31 35.22
N VAL A 16 1.94 -7.98 35.17
CA VAL A 16 3.05 -7.12 35.60
C VAL A 16 3.34 -7.29 37.09
N LEU A 17 2.31 -7.38 37.94
CA LEU A 17 2.46 -7.65 39.37
C LEU A 17 2.97 -9.08 39.65
N HIS A 18 2.52 -10.07 38.87
CA HIS A 18 2.95 -11.46 39.00
C HIS A 18 4.42 -11.64 38.60
N ASN A 19 4.83 -11.03 37.48
CA ASN A 19 6.21 -11.01 37.00
C ASN A 19 7.12 -10.20 37.93
N ALA A 20 6.58 -9.14 38.54
CA ALA A 20 7.27 -8.41 39.60
C ALA A 20 7.52 -9.26 40.83
N HIS A 21 6.60 -10.15 41.20
CA HIS A 21 6.78 -11.03 42.35
C HIS A 21 7.78 -12.16 42.09
N LYS A 22 7.83 -12.69 40.85
CA LYS A 22 8.74 -13.79 40.43
C LYS A 22 10.22 -13.37 40.30
N GLN A 23 10.52 -12.15 39.89
CA GLN A 23 11.91 -11.67 39.77
C GLN A 23 12.39 -11.09 41.11
N GLY A 24 12.94 -11.96 41.96
CA GLY A 24 13.49 -11.61 43.27
C GLY A 24 14.79 -10.82 43.17
N ALA A 25 14.82 -9.63 43.76
CA ALA A 25 16.03 -8.86 44.05
C ALA A 25 15.92 -8.26 45.47
N GLY A 26 17.08 -8.12 46.13
CA GLY A 26 17.26 -8.12 47.58
C GLY A 26 16.51 -7.11 48.46
N PRO A 27 16.54 -7.34 49.79
CA PRO A 27 15.70 -6.66 50.77
C PRO A 27 16.17 -5.21 50.97
N GLY A 28 15.47 -4.23 50.39
CA GLY A 28 15.74 -2.81 50.63
C GLY A 28 15.21 -1.82 49.60
N ALA A 29 14.74 -2.27 48.43
CA ALA A 29 14.24 -1.36 47.40
C ALA A 29 12.77 -0.93 47.67
N ASN A 30 12.54 0.38 47.66
CA ASN A 30 11.22 1.00 47.86
C ASN A 30 10.20 0.42 46.83
N PRO A 31 9.03 -0.11 47.25
CA PRO A 31 8.10 -0.82 46.36
C PRO A 31 7.66 -0.01 45.13
N ARG A 32 7.56 1.31 45.28
CA ARG A 32 7.25 2.23 44.16
C ARG A 32 8.37 2.28 43.13
N ALA A 33 9.63 2.32 43.56
CA ALA A 33 10.78 2.33 42.64
C ALA A 33 10.87 1.01 41.87
N ARG A 34 10.54 -0.12 42.51
CA ARG A 34 10.45 -1.44 41.86
C ARG A 34 9.36 -1.48 40.79
N PHE A 35 8.15 -0.99 41.10
CA PHE A 35 7.06 -0.91 40.13
C PHE A 35 7.43 -0.03 38.94
N HIS A 36 8.02 1.15 39.18
CA HIS A 36 8.48 2.04 38.12
C HIS A 36 9.54 1.39 37.23
N TYR A 37 10.50 0.65 37.79
CA TYR A 37 11.52 -0.06 37.02
C TYR A 37 10.92 -1.15 36.12
N ILE A 38 10.03 -1.97 36.66
CA ILE A 38 9.40 -3.08 35.92
C ILE A 38 8.49 -2.53 34.82
N PHE A 39 7.69 -1.51 35.14
CA PHE A 39 6.85 -0.83 34.17
C PHE A 39 7.67 -0.17 33.05
N GLN A 40 8.79 0.50 33.37
CA GLN A 40 9.66 1.09 32.37
C GLN A 40 10.24 0.05 31.42
N ARG A 41 10.64 -1.11 31.95
CA ARG A 41 11.16 -2.23 31.15
C ARG A 41 10.09 -2.78 30.21
N GLU A 42 8.89 -3.06 30.72
CA GLU A 42 7.78 -3.60 29.92
C GLU A 42 7.39 -2.66 28.76
N VAL A 43 7.33 -1.36 29.04
CA VAL A 43 6.98 -0.37 28.01
C VAL A 43 8.13 -0.23 26.99
N GLU A 44 9.40 -0.30 27.42
CA GLU A 44 10.57 -0.28 26.51
C GLU A 44 10.63 -1.50 25.59
N GLU A 45 10.35 -2.70 26.12
CA GLU A 45 10.21 -3.92 25.32
C GLU A 45 9.07 -3.77 24.29
N HIS A 46 7.90 -3.29 24.72
CA HIS A 46 6.76 -3.07 23.82
C HIS A 46 7.02 -2.04 22.71
N ASP A 47 7.65 -0.90 23.03
CA ASP A 47 7.99 0.12 22.05
C ASP A 47 9.02 -0.39 21.03
N GLN A 48 10.00 -1.18 21.47
CA GLN A 48 10.98 -1.81 20.58
C GLN A 48 10.33 -2.83 19.63
N ASP A 49 9.37 -3.61 20.11
CA ASP A 49 8.68 -4.60 19.28
C ASP A 49 7.75 -3.93 18.26
N LEU A 50 7.05 -2.87 18.65
CA LEU A 50 6.27 -2.05 17.71
C LEU A 50 7.16 -1.42 16.64
N GLU A 51 8.32 -0.85 17.02
CA GLU A 51 9.28 -0.29 16.07
C GLU A 51 9.76 -1.34 15.07
N LYS A 52 10.20 -2.51 15.56
CA LYS A 52 10.65 -3.61 14.69
C LYS A 52 9.56 -4.00 13.70
N LYS A 53 8.32 -4.16 14.17
CA LYS A 53 7.18 -4.52 13.33
C LYS A 53 6.95 -3.48 12.22
N TYR A 54 6.88 -2.19 12.56
CA TYR A 54 6.70 -1.16 11.53
C TYR A 54 7.87 -1.09 10.55
N ASN A 55 9.11 -1.26 11.02
CA ASN A 55 10.27 -1.28 10.14
C ASN A 55 10.18 -2.45 9.13
N GLU A 56 9.74 -3.62 9.58
CA GLU A 56 9.54 -4.79 8.72
C GLU A 56 8.40 -4.57 7.71
N ASP A 57 7.25 -4.06 8.16
CA ASP A 57 6.11 -3.73 7.30
C ASP A 57 6.48 -2.69 6.23
N LEU A 58 7.25 -1.66 6.62
CA LEU A 58 7.76 -0.63 5.71
C LEU A 58 8.74 -1.17 4.67
N ASN A 59 9.68 -2.03 5.09
CA ASN A 59 10.63 -2.67 4.16
C ASN A 59 9.89 -3.58 3.18
N THR A 60 8.93 -4.35 3.67
CA THR A 60 8.08 -5.22 2.85
C THR A 60 7.32 -4.41 1.81
N THR A 61 6.66 -3.32 2.24
CA THR A 61 5.95 -2.40 1.33
C THR A 61 6.87 -1.82 0.26
N LEU A 62 8.09 -1.43 0.63
CA LEU A 62 9.07 -0.85 -0.29
C LEU A 62 9.52 -1.87 -1.36
N ILE A 63 9.78 -3.11 -0.96
CA ILE A 63 10.17 -4.19 -1.87
C ILE A 63 9.03 -4.49 -2.84
N PHE A 64 7.81 -4.68 -2.34
CA PHE A 64 6.65 -4.93 -3.20
C PHE A 64 6.37 -3.77 -4.15
N SER A 65 6.48 -2.52 -3.67
CA SER A 65 6.29 -1.35 -4.52
C SER A 65 7.33 -1.28 -5.65
N GLY A 66 8.59 -1.63 -5.38
CA GLY A 66 9.65 -1.66 -6.39
C GLY A 66 9.39 -2.72 -7.46
N LEU A 67 9.05 -3.94 -7.04
CA LEU A 67 8.69 -5.04 -7.94
C LEU A 67 7.49 -4.66 -8.82
N PHE A 68 6.46 -4.10 -8.20
CA PHE A 68 5.26 -3.71 -8.90
C PHE A 68 5.49 -2.55 -9.88
N SER A 69 6.31 -1.57 -9.51
CA SER A 69 6.71 -0.47 -10.40
C SER A 69 7.49 -0.97 -11.61
N ALA A 70 8.33 -2.00 -11.43
CA ALA A 70 9.05 -2.63 -12.55
C ALA A 70 8.08 -3.33 -13.52
N VAL A 71 7.13 -4.10 -13.00
CA VAL A 71 6.11 -4.79 -13.81
C VAL A 71 5.24 -3.77 -14.56
N ALA A 72 4.72 -2.75 -13.86
CA ALA A 72 3.92 -1.70 -14.49
C ALA A 72 4.71 -0.94 -15.57
N SER A 73 5.97 -0.61 -15.31
CA SER A 73 6.84 0.05 -16.30
C SER A 73 7.07 -0.81 -17.55
N ALA A 74 7.27 -2.12 -17.38
CA ALA A 74 7.44 -3.03 -18.52
C ALA A 74 6.21 -3.03 -19.44
N PHE A 75 5.00 -3.12 -18.86
CA PHE A 75 3.77 -3.05 -19.64
C PHE A 75 3.53 -1.68 -20.28
N ILE A 76 3.91 -0.59 -19.59
CA ILE A 76 3.83 0.76 -20.17
C ILE A 76 4.72 0.85 -21.41
N ILE A 77 5.96 0.33 -21.35
CA ILE A 77 6.89 0.35 -22.49
C ILE A 77 6.35 -0.48 -23.65
N ASP A 78 5.78 -1.65 -23.37
CA ASP A 78 5.20 -2.54 -24.39
C ASP A 78 4.05 -1.85 -25.16
N ILE A 79 3.11 -1.27 -24.41
CA ILE A 79 1.92 -0.61 -24.96
C ILE A 79 2.24 0.75 -25.60
N GLN A 80 3.34 1.40 -25.22
CA GLN A 80 3.70 2.73 -25.74
C GLN A 80 3.89 2.75 -27.27
N SER A 81 4.26 1.62 -27.87
CA SER A 81 4.37 1.48 -29.31
C SER A 81 3.03 1.68 -30.03
N GLU A 82 1.91 1.27 -29.41
CA GLU A 82 0.56 1.37 -29.97
C GLU A 82 0.01 2.81 -30.02
N LEU A 83 0.67 3.76 -29.34
CA LEU A 83 0.30 5.18 -29.41
C LEU A 83 0.93 5.91 -30.59
N SER A 84 1.92 5.27 -31.23
CA SER A 84 2.64 5.82 -32.37
C SER A 84 2.15 5.18 -33.67
N PRO A 85 2.28 5.89 -34.80
CA PRO A 85 2.02 5.28 -36.11
C PRO A 85 2.86 4.03 -36.28
N ASP A 86 2.27 2.96 -36.81
CA ASP A 86 3.01 1.76 -37.19
C ASP A 86 3.85 2.07 -38.44
N TYR A 87 5.06 2.58 -38.18
CA TYR A 87 6.03 2.91 -39.22
C TYR A 87 6.49 1.68 -39.98
N GLU A 88 6.44 0.48 -39.39
CA GLU A 88 6.79 -0.76 -40.09
C GLU A 88 5.72 -1.10 -41.13
N GLN A 89 4.44 -1.03 -40.79
CA GLN A 89 3.37 -1.21 -41.77
C GLN A 89 3.44 -0.17 -42.88
N ALA A 90 3.67 1.10 -42.55
CA ALA A 90 3.83 2.15 -43.55
C ALA A 90 5.03 1.87 -44.48
N ASN A 91 6.15 1.40 -43.93
CA ASN A 91 7.35 1.10 -44.70
C ASN A 91 7.19 -0.15 -45.56
N ASN A 92 6.49 -1.19 -45.07
CA ASN A 92 6.18 -2.40 -45.84
C ASN A 92 5.27 -2.08 -47.04
N VAL A 93 4.25 -1.24 -46.84
CA VAL A 93 3.37 -0.77 -47.93
C VAL A 93 4.16 0.08 -48.94
N LEU A 94 5.07 0.92 -48.47
CA LEU A 94 5.98 1.69 -49.35
C LEU A 94 6.93 0.78 -50.14
N LEU A 95 7.47 -0.27 -49.52
CA LEU A 95 8.31 -1.27 -50.18
C LEU A 95 7.55 -2.05 -51.25
N GLU A 96 6.31 -2.48 -50.97
CA GLU A 96 5.45 -3.14 -51.96
C GLU A 96 5.13 -2.20 -53.12
N MET A 97 4.89 -0.92 -52.86
CA MET A 97 4.67 0.09 -53.90
C MET A 97 5.92 0.28 -54.77
N LEU A 98 7.12 0.35 -54.17
CA LEU A 98 8.40 0.44 -54.89
C LEU A 98 8.69 -0.82 -55.71
N LEU A 99 8.42 -2.01 -55.16
CA LEU A 99 8.58 -3.28 -55.86
C LEU A 99 7.63 -3.38 -57.06
N ASN A 100 6.38 -2.91 -56.90
CA ASN A 100 5.41 -2.86 -57.99
C ASN A 100 5.84 -1.85 -59.08
N ALA A 101 6.29 -0.65 -58.69
CA ALA A 101 6.77 0.36 -59.63
C ALA A 101 7.99 -0.09 -60.44
N THR A 102 8.83 -0.98 -59.89
CA THR A 102 10.05 -1.49 -60.54
C THR A 102 9.83 -2.76 -61.35
N THR A 103 8.90 -3.64 -60.95
CA THR A 103 8.65 -4.92 -61.64
C THR A 103 7.46 -4.90 -62.60
N GLY A 104 6.56 -3.91 -62.50
CA GLY A 104 5.43 -3.72 -63.43
C GLY A 104 4.37 -4.83 -63.37
N THR A 105 4.28 -5.57 -62.26
CA THR A 105 3.51 -6.82 -62.15
C THR A 105 2.04 -6.63 -61.73
N LEU A 106 1.61 -5.45 -61.29
CA LEU A 106 0.20 -5.18 -60.93
C LEU A 106 -0.44 -4.11 -61.83
N PRO A 107 -1.77 -4.20 -62.09
CA PRO A 107 -2.47 -3.25 -62.95
C PRO A 107 -2.46 -1.82 -62.39
N PRO A 108 -2.48 -0.78 -63.26
CA PRO A 108 -2.25 0.64 -62.91
C PRO A 108 -3.26 1.26 -61.93
N ASN A 109 -4.32 0.54 -61.58
CA ASN A 109 -5.36 0.97 -60.62
C ASN A 109 -5.19 0.42 -59.20
N SER A 110 -4.14 -0.36 -58.93
CA SER A 110 -3.84 -0.88 -57.58
C SER A 110 -3.04 0.17 -56.80
N ALA A 111 -3.60 1.36 -56.61
CA ALA A 111 -2.97 2.38 -55.78
C ALA A 111 -3.01 1.90 -54.32
N ALA A 112 -1.95 1.24 -53.86
CA ALA A 112 -1.76 0.91 -52.46
C ALA A 112 -1.83 2.22 -51.67
N SER A 113 -2.92 2.45 -50.95
CA SER A 113 -3.09 3.66 -50.14
C SER A 113 -2.19 3.54 -48.93
N ILE A 114 -1.30 4.52 -48.73
CA ILE A 114 -0.50 4.62 -47.51
C ILE A 114 -1.48 4.65 -46.33
N PRO A 115 -1.35 3.74 -45.35
CA PRO A 115 -2.22 3.76 -44.17
C PRO A 115 -2.09 5.12 -43.48
N ARG A 116 -3.17 5.90 -43.49
CA ARG A 116 -3.23 7.17 -42.75
C ARG A 116 -3.51 6.84 -41.29
N TRP A 117 -2.61 7.29 -40.42
CA TRP A 117 -2.80 7.20 -38.98
C TRP A 117 -3.98 8.08 -38.57
N ASN A 118 -5.09 7.45 -38.15
CA ASN A 118 -6.29 8.13 -37.68
C ASN A 118 -6.28 8.44 -36.17
N GLY A 119 -5.10 8.38 -35.54
CA GLY A 119 -4.94 8.55 -34.10
C GLY A 119 -4.92 7.22 -33.33
N PRO A 120 -4.45 7.25 -32.08
CA PRO A 120 -4.40 6.07 -31.23
C PRO A 120 -5.80 5.60 -30.84
N ASN A 121 -5.96 4.28 -30.69
CA ASN A 121 -7.23 3.68 -30.26
C ASN A 121 -7.63 4.24 -28.87
N PRO A 122 -8.86 4.76 -28.68
CA PRO A 122 -9.31 5.31 -27.40
C PRO A 122 -9.23 4.30 -26.24
N VAL A 123 -9.37 3.00 -26.51
CA VAL A 123 -9.23 1.95 -25.50
C VAL A 123 -7.79 1.87 -24.98
N VAL A 124 -6.82 1.94 -25.88
CA VAL A 124 -5.39 1.88 -25.54
C VAL A 124 -4.99 3.10 -24.70
N VAL A 125 -5.49 4.28 -25.06
CA VAL A 125 -5.30 5.51 -24.27
C VAL A 125 -5.87 5.36 -22.85
N GLN A 126 -7.08 4.80 -22.70
CA GLN A 126 -7.68 4.55 -21.39
C GLN A 126 -6.87 3.58 -20.54
N VAL A 127 -6.43 2.45 -21.12
CA VAL A 127 -5.56 1.48 -20.46
C VAL A 127 -4.28 2.14 -19.97
N GLN A 128 -3.63 2.94 -20.82
CA GLN A 128 -2.38 3.61 -20.48
C GLN A 128 -2.55 4.64 -19.36
N CYS A 129 -3.65 5.38 -19.33
CA CYS A 129 -3.99 6.24 -18.19
C CYS A 129 -4.07 5.45 -16.88
N ILE A 130 -4.70 4.27 -16.90
CA ILE A 130 -4.84 3.41 -15.70
C ILE A 130 -3.49 2.82 -15.29
N LEU A 131 -2.64 2.43 -16.25
CA LEU A 131 -1.27 1.95 -15.98
C LEU A 131 -0.37 3.02 -15.38
N TYR A 132 -0.42 4.26 -15.89
CA TYR A 132 0.32 5.37 -15.26
C TYR A 132 -0.23 5.71 -13.88
N ALA A 133 -1.55 5.71 -13.68
CA ALA A 133 -2.14 5.91 -12.36
C ALA A 133 -1.67 4.84 -11.35
N THR A 134 -1.62 3.59 -11.80
CA THR A 134 -1.11 2.43 -11.07
C THR A 134 0.37 2.62 -10.68
N LEU A 135 1.21 3.02 -11.63
CA LEU A 135 2.62 3.31 -11.40
C LEU A 135 2.80 4.43 -10.36
N CYS A 136 2.10 5.56 -10.56
CA CYS A 136 2.13 6.69 -9.64
C CYS A 136 1.67 6.32 -8.23
N ALA A 137 0.60 5.53 -8.10
CA ALA A 137 0.11 5.07 -6.80
C ALA A 137 1.17 4.24 -6.06
N THR A 138 1.88 3.35 -6.76
CA THR A 138 2.96 2.57 -6.13
C THR A 138 4.17 3.41 -5.77
N LEU A 139 4.62 4.31 -6.65
CA LEU A 139 5.70 5.23 -6.31
C LEU A 139 5.34 6.11 -5.10
N LEU A 140 4.09 6.53 -4.98
CA LEU A 140 3.60 7.26 -3.82
C LEU A 140 3.62 6.40 -2.55
N ALA A 141 3.23 5.12 -2.64
CA ALA A 141 3.37 4.17 -1.53
C ALA A 141 4.85 3.96 -1.13
N ALA A 142 5.76 3.77 -2.08
CA ALA A 142 7.20 3.67 -1.80
C ALA A 142 7.74 4.94 -1.13
N PHE A 143 7.36 6.12 -1.63
CA PHE A 143 7.80 7.39 -1.07
C PHE A 143 7.32 7.57 0.38
N LEU A 144 6.05 7.28 0.65
CA LEU A 144 5.50 7.30 2.01
C LEU A 144 6.18 6.27 2.92
N ALA A 145 6.55 5.09 2.38
CA ALA A 145 7.25 4.07 3.15
C ALA A 145 8.67 4.52 3.53
N MET A 146 9.37 5.18 2.60
CA MET A 146 10.67 5.79 2.88
C MET A 146 10.58 6.89 3.94
N LEU A 147 9.57 7.76 3.87
CA LEU A 147 9.33 8.78 4.91
C LEU A 147 9.05 8.13 6.27
N GLY A 148 8.21 7.10 6.31
CA GLY A 148 7.94 6.33 7.52
C GLY A 148 9.22 5.76 8.14
N LYS A 149 10.12 5.24 7.31
CA LYS A 149 11.41 4.69 7.75
C LYS A 149 12.34 5.79 8.29
N GLN A 150 12.36 6.96 7.65
CA GLN A 150 13.12 8.11 8.14
C GLN A 150 12.61 8.58 9.51
N TRP A 151 11.29 8.66 9.70
CA TRP A 151 10.70 9.03 10.98
C TRP A 151 11.03 8.02 12.08
N LEU A 152 10.98 6.72 11.76
CA LEU A 152 11.32 5.65 12.68
C LEU A 152 12.81 5.66 13.07
N SER A 153 13.70 5.90 12.11
CA SER A 153 15.14 6.04 12.38
C SER A 153 15.44 7.24 13.29
N ARG A 154 14.79 8.39 13.04
CA ARG A 154 14.89 9.59 13.92
C ARG A 154 14.31 9.37 15.30
N TYR A 155 13.33 8.45 15.43
CA TYR A 155 12.78 8.07 16.72
C TYR A 155 13.84 7.39 17.60
N LYS A 156 14.56 6.41 17.03
CA LYS A 156 15.61 5.63 17.68
C LYS A 156 16.82 6.47 18.13
N GLU A 157 17.27 7.39 17.28
CA GLU A 157 18.44 8.25 17.58
C GLU A 157 18.21 9.17 18.79
N ASN A 158 16.95 9.57 19.03
CA ASN A 158 16.58 10.47 20.11
C ASN A 158 16.30 9.78 21.45
N GLU A 159 16.25 8.45 21.50
CA GLU A 159 15.98 7.69 22.74
C GLU A 159 17.25 7.44 23.57
N THR A 160 18.40 7.37 22.91
CA THR A 160 19.70 7.08 23.55
C THR A 160 20.32 8.27 24.28
N ARG A 161 19.87 9.51 24.05
CA ARG A 161 20.44 10.75 24.61
C ARG A 161 19.62 11.31 25.79
N GLY A 162 20.25 11.56 26.94
CA GLY A 162 19.68 12.33 28.07
C GLY A 162 19.52 11.57 29.40
N SER A 163 19.21 12.32 30.47
CA SER A 163 18.90 11.78 31.82
C SER A 163 17.59 11.00 31.82
N ALA A 164 17.44 10.02 32.72
CA ALA A 164 16.22 9.19 32.83
C ALA A 164 14.93 10.01 32.96
N ALA A 165 14.99 11.15 33.65
CA ALA A 165 13.88 12.08 33.78
C ALA A 165 13.53 12.77 32.44
N ASP A 166 14.52 13.17 31.65
CA ASP A 166 14.31 13.80 30.35
C ASP A 166 13.78 12.81 29.32
N ARG A 167 14.24 11.55 29.38
CA ARG A 167 13.72 10.46 28.54
C ARG A 167 12.23 10.23 28.79
N SER A 168 11.79 10.24 30.04
CA SER A 168 10.37 10.06 30.38
C SER A 168 9.47 11.18 29.83
N ARG A 169 9.91 12.44 29.95
CA ARG A 169 9.16 13.62 29.46
C ARG A 169 9.14 13.69 27.94
N LEU A 170 10.23 13.32 27.28
CA LEU A 170 10.29 13.26 25.82
C LEU A 170 9.39 12.15 25.28
N ARG A 171 9.35 10.99 25.95
CA ARG A 171 8.49 9.85 25.59
C ARG A 171 7.00 10.18 25.72
N GLU A 172 6.58 10.87 26.78
CA GLU A 172 5.17 11.31 26.91
C GLU A 172 4.76 12.30 25.82
N ARG A 173 5.61 13.28 25.48
CA ARG A 173 5.33 14.21 24.37
C ARG A 173 5.25 13.48 23.03
N LYS A 174 6.12 12.48 22.81
CA LYS A 174 6.15 11.65 21.60
C LYS A 174 4.91 10.75 21.49
N LEU A 175 4.52 10.04 22.54
CA LEU A 175 3.29 9.22 22.56
C LEU A 175 2.04 10.06 22.34
N THR A 176 2.02 11.28 22.91
CA THR A 176 0.95 12.25 22.65
C THR A 176 0.99 12.70 21.20
N GLY A 177 2.18 13.01 20.66
CA GLY A 177 2.39 13.37 19.26
C GLY A 177 1.96 12.30 18.26
N ILE A 178 2.35 11.04 18.45
CA ILE A 178 1.95 9.93 17.57
C ILE A 178 0.42 9.78 17.51
N GLY A 179 -0.25 9.94 18.66
CA GLY A 179 -1.71 9.95 18.75
C GLY A 179 -2.35 11.15 18.05
N THR A 180 -1.81 12.35 18.24
CA THR A 180 -2.33 13.59 17.64
C THR A 180 -2.13 13.64 16.13
N TRP A 181 -0.97 13.19 15.64
CA TRP A 181 -0.60 13.21 14.22
C TRP A 181 -1.03 11.95 13.46
N LYS A 182 -1.70 11.00 14.14
CA LYS A 182 -2.23 9.75 13.55
C LYS A 182 -1.21 9.02 12.66
N LEU A 183 0.05 9.00 13.07
CA LEU A 183 1.14 8.38 12.28
C LEU A 183 0.84 6.91 11.95
N HIS A 184 0.17 6.22 12.87
CA HIS A 184 -0.33 4.86 12.67
C HIS A 184 -1.26 4.75 11.44
N LEU A 185 -2.13 5.73 11.23
CA LEU A 185 -3.09 5.75 10.13
C LEU A 185 -2.41 5.98 8.77
N VAL A 186 -1.26 6.67 8.76
CA VAL A 186 -0.40 6.80 7.55
C VAL A 186 0.35 5.50 7.27
N LEU A 187 0.86 4.83 8.30
CA LEU A 187 1.52 3.53 8.15
C LEU A 187 0.55 2.45 7.69
N GLU A 188 -0.69 2.50 8.18
CA GLU A 188 -1.77 1.57 7.80
C GLU A 188 -2.30 1.83 6.38
N SER A 189 -2.20 3.04 5.85
CA SER A 189 -2.68 3.36 4.50
C SER A 189 -1.72 2.92 3.40
N LEU A 190 -0.45 2.70 3.72
CA LEU A 190 0.59 2.25 2.79
C LEU A 190 0.24 0.94 2.06
N PRO A 191 -0.08 -0.17 2.77
CA PRO A 191 -0.54 -1.39 2.12
C PRO A 191 -1.83 -1.19 1.31
N LEU A 192 -2.71 -0.27 1.70
CA LEU A 192 -3.97 -0.02 1.01
C LEU A 192 -3.78 0.65 -0.34
N ILE A 193 -2.88 1.62 -0.42
CA ILE A 193 -2.52 2.26 -1.69
C ILE A 193 -1.94 1.21 -2.65
N LEU A 194 -1.09 0.32 -2.14
CA LEU A 194 -0.48 -0.75 -2.93
C LEU A 194 -1.51 -1.79 -3.41
N GLN A 195 -2.45 -2.19 -2.54
CA GLN A 195 -3.57 -3.08 -2.91
C GLN A 195 -4.47 -2.44 -3.97
N PHE A 196 -4.78 -1.14 -3.83
CA PHE A 196 -5.56 -0.42 -4.82
C PHE A 196 -4.82 -0.36 -6.18
N ALA A 197 -3.52 -0.10 -6.17
CA ALA A 197 -2.69 -0.15 -7.37
C ALA A 197 -2.73 -1.54 -8.02
N LEU A 198 -2.64 -2.62 -7.23
CA LEU A 198 -2.73 -4.00 -7.73
C LEU A 198 -4.04 -4.28 -8.46
N VAL A 199 -5.17 -3.81 -7.92
CA VAL A 199 -6.49 -3.95 -8.57
C VAL A 199 -6.55 -3.15 -9.87
N LEU A 200 -6.04 -1.91 -9.88
CA LEU A 200 -5.99 -1.10 -11.09
C LEU A 200 -5.10 -1.74 -12.19
N LEU A 201 -3.96 -2.32 -11.82
CA LEU A 201 -3.10 -3.05 -12.76
C LEU A 201 -3.84 -4.25 -13.37
N GLY A 202 -4.45 -5.07 -12.53
CA GLY A 202 -5.20 -6.25 -13.00
C GLY A 202 -6.33 -5.86 -13.95
N PHE A 203 -7.04 -4.76 -13.65
CA PHE A 203 -8.08 -4.21 -14.53
C PHE A 203 -7.52 -3.71 -15.87
N ALA A 204 -6.43 -2.93 -15.85
CA ALA A 204 -5.77 -2.44 -17.06
C ALA A 204 -5.29 -3.58 -17.96
N LEU A 205 -4.62 -4.58 -17.37
CA LEU A 205 -4.15 -5.77 -18.09
C LEU A 205 -5.29 -6.59 -18.68
N SER A 206 -6.36 -6.80 -17.91
CA SER A 206 -7.55 -7.52 -18.39
C SER A 206 -8.17 -6.82 -19.61
N ARG A 207 -8.29 -5.48 -19.54
CA ARG A 207 -8.87 -4.68 -20.62
C ARG A 207 -7.99 -4.67 -21.87
N TYR A 208 -6.67 -4.59 -21.71
CA TYR A 208 -5.71 -4.61 -22.81
C TYR A 208 -5.68 -5.97 -23.51
N LEU A 209 -5.50 -7.05 -22.75
CA LEU A 209 -5.41 -8.40 -23.29
C LEU A 209 -6.70 -8.85 -23.99
N TRP A 210 -7.84 -8.26 -23.63
CA TRP A 210 -9.11 -8.55 -24.31
C TRP A 210 -9.07 -8.16 -25.79
N GLU A 211 -8.40 -7.05 -26.13
CA GLU A 211 -8.25 -6.59 -27.52
C GLU A 211 -7.21 -7.42 -28.29
N VAL A 212 -6.17 -7.91 -27.59
CA VAL A 212 -5.10 -8.72 -28.20
C VAL A 212 -5.55 -10.15 -28.43
N ASN A 213 -6.02 -10.84 -27.38
CA ASN A 213 -6.44 -12.24 -27.45
C ASN A 213 -7.38 -12.61 -26.29
N SER A 214 -8.63 -12.93 -26.61
CA SER A 214 -9.65 -13.28 -25.61
C SER A 214 -9.30 -14.51 -24.76
N SER A 215 -8.56 -15.48 -25.28
CA SER A 215 -8.13 -16.65 -24.52
C SER A 215 -7.14 -16.28 -23.42
N VAL A 216 -6.14 -15.44 -23.73
CA VAL A 216 -5.16 -14.98 -22.73
C VAL A 216 -5.82 -14.07 -21.70
N SER A 217 -6.71 -13.18 -22.16
CA SER A 217 -7.47 -12.29 -21.26
C SER A 217 -8.32 -13.08 -20.25
N SER A 218 -8.96 -14.17 -20.68
CA SER A 218 -9.79 -15.00 -19.79
C SER A 218 -9.03 -15.51 -18.57
N VAL A 219 -7.77 -15.92 -18.74
CA VAL A 219 -6.92 -16.40 -17.65
C VAL A 219 -6.64 -15.27 -16.66
N VAL A 220 -6.25 -14.09 -17.16
CA VAL A 220 -5.95 -12.93 -16.31
C VAL A 220 -7.18 -12.43 -15.57
N ILE A 221 -8.36 -12.44 -16.21
CA ILE A 221 -9.63 -12.07 -15.59
C ILE A 221 -10.00 -13.02 -14.46
N VAL A 222 -9.81 -14.34 -14.63
CA VAL A 222 -10.10 -15.33 -13.58
C VAL A 222 -9.22 -15.09 -12.36
N PHE A 223 -7.92 -14.90 -12.52
CA PHE A 223 -7.01 -14.62 -11.40
C PHE A 223 -7.31 -13.29 -10.72
N THR A 224 -7.54 -12.23 -11.51
CA THR A 224 -7.87 -10.89 -10.99
C THR A 224 -9.21 -10.90 -10.24
N GLY A 225 -10.22 -11.56 -10.82
CA GLY A 225 -11.55 -11.71 -10.23
C GLY A 225 -11.53 -12.53 -8.94
N PHE A 226 -10.79 -13.65 -8.92
CA PHE A 226 -10.61 -14.44 -7.70
C PHE A 226 -9.97 -13.63 -6.58
N GLY A 227 -8.90 -12.88 -6.88
CA GLY A 227 -8.24 -12.01 -5.91
C GLY A 227 -9.18 -10.92 -5.36
N PHE A 228 -9.97 -10.29 -6.23
CA PHE A 228 -10.94 -9.27 -5.83
C PHE A 228 -12.08 -9.84 -4.97
N LEU A 229 -12.63 -11.00 -5.35
CA LEU A 229 -13.66 -11.71 -4.57
C LEU A 229 -13.13 -12.14 -3.20
N PHE A 230 -11.91 -12.66 -3.14
CA PHE A 230 -11.27 -13.03 -1.88
C PHE A 230 -11.07 -11.80 -0.97
N TYR A 231 -10.56 -10.71 -1.52
CA TYR A 231 -10.38 -9.45 -0.79
C TYR A 231 -11.69 -8.88 -0.26
N THR A 232 -12.71 -8.76 -1.11
CA THR A 232 -14.04 -8.29 -0.70
C THR A 232 -14.68 -9.22 0.32
N SER A 233 -14.48 -10.54 0.22
CA SER A 233 -14.97 -11.51 1.20
C SER A 233 -14.30 -11.32 2.57
N ILE A 234 -12.99 -11.08 2.62
CA ILE A 234 -12.26 -10.77 3.86
C ILE A 234 -12.78 -9.47 4.49
N VAL A 235 -12.91 -8.41 3.69
CA VAL A 235 -13.43 -7.12 4.18
C VAL A 235 -14.86 -7.29 4.70
N THR A 236 -15.71 -7.99 3.95
CA THR A 236 -17.10 -8.27 4.33
C THR A 236 -17.19 -9.10 5.62
N ALA A 237 -16.36 -10.15 5.75
CA ALA A 237 -16.28 -10.97 6.96
C ALA A 237 -15.80 -10.16 8.19
N SER A 238 -14.86 -9.23 7.98
CA SER A 238 -14.36 -8.30 9.02
C SER A 238 -15.43 -7.27 9.45
N VAL A 239 -16.38 -6.94 8.57
CA VAL A 239 -17.51 -6.05 8.88
C VAL A 239 -18.62 -6.79 9.64
N PHE A 240 -18.90 -8.05 9.31
CA PHE A 240 -20.00 -8.80 9.93
C PHE A 240 -19.66 -9.46 11.27
N SER A 241 -18.40 -9.76 11.56
CA SER A 241 -17.99 -10.34 12.84
C SER A 241 -17.23 -9.33 13.71
N PHE A 242 -17.83 -8.94 14.84
CA PHE A 242 -17.24 -8.00 15.80
C PHE A 242 -16.02 -8.56 16.54
N ASP A 243 -15.84 -9.89 16.57
CA ASP A 243 -14.78 -10.62 17.28
C ASP A 243 -13.77 -11.33 16.34
N CYS A 244 -13.76 -11.00 15.04
CA CYS A 244 -12.86 -11.64 14.09
C CYS A 244 -11.40 -11.16 14.23
N PRO A 245 -10.40 -12.08 14.27
CA PRO A 245 -8.97 -11.74 14.41
C PRO A 245 -8.37 -11.04 13.18
N PHE A 246 -9.11 -10.96 12.07
CA PHE A 246 -8.72 -10.21 10.86
C PHE A 246 -9.07 -8.72 11.00
N GLN A 247 -8.36 -8.02 11.89
CA GLN A 247 -8.40 -6.56 11.95
C GLN A 247 -7.61 -5.99 10.76
N THR A 248 -8.29 -5.80 9.64
CA THR A 248 -7.72 -5.09 8.50
C THR A 248 -7.80 -3.59 8.75
N PRO A 249 -6.80 -2.78 8.37
CA PRO A 249 -6.80 -1.33 8.56
C PRO A 249 -8.01 -0.62 7.91
N ILE A 250 -8.62 -1.27 6.91
CA ILE A 250 -9.85 -0.85 6.25
C ILE A 250 -11.03 -0.88 7.22
N SER A 251 -11.14 -1.91 8.05
CA SER A 251 -12.21 -2.01 9.05
C SER A 251 -12.14 -0.86 10.07
N LEU A 252 -10.94 -0.41 10.42
CA LEU A 252 -10.71 0.74 11.30
C LEU A 252 -11.06 2.06 10.61
N LEU A 253 -10.69 2.25 9.34
CA LEU A 253 -11.06 3.42 8.54
C LEU A 253 -12.57 3.52 8.32
N ILE A 254 -13.24 2.41 7.99
CA ILE A 254 -14.69 2.35 7.82
C ILE A 254 -15.39 2.62 9.16
N ARG A 255 -14.92 2.02 10.26
CA ARG A 255 -15.46 2.31 11.61
C ARG A 255 -15.27 3.79 11.97
N PHE A 256 -14.15 4.40 11.62
CA PHE A 256 -13.93 5.84 11.82
C PHE A 256 -14.88 6.69 10.96
N ALA A 257 -15.04 6.37 9.67
CA ALA A 257 -15.93 7.08 8.76
C ALA A 257 -17.40 7.00 9.20
N VAL A 258 -17.88 5.80 9.56
CA VAL A 258 -19.24 5.57 10.09
C VAL A 258 -19.43 6.35 11.39
N ARG A 259 -18.49 6.26 12.33
CA ARG A 259 -18.56 6.96 13.62
C ARG A 259 -18.54 8.49 13.46
N SER A 260 -17.82 8.99 12.44
CA SER A 260 -17.78 10.41 12.06
C SER A 260 -19.08 10.90 11.42
N ALA A 261 -19.80 10.04 10.70
CA ALA A 261 -21.07 10.38 10.04
C ALA A 261 -22.29 10.31 11.00
N THR A 262 -22.26 9.45 12.02
CA THR A 262 -23.34 9.32 13.03
C THR A 262 -23.81 10.64 13.69
N PRO A 263 -22.92 11.57 14.12
CA PRO A 263 -23.35 12.82 14.73
C PRO A 263 -23.99 13.81 13.73
N TYR A 264 -23.68 13.70 12.44
CA TYR A 264 -24.27 14.55 11.40
C TYR A 264 -25.71 14.10 11.06
N LEU A 265 -25.94 12.80 10.97
CA LEU A 265 -27.28 12.25 10.72
C LEU A 265 -28.24 12.46 11.90
N ARG A 266 -27.73 12.54 13.13
CA ARG A 266 -28.54 12.81 14.33
C ARG A 266 -28.93 14.29 14.49
N LYS A 267 -28.34 15.20 13.71
CA LYS A 267 -28.71 16.64 13.67
C LYS A 267 -29.73 16.97 12.57
N LEU A 268 -30.01 16.03 11.65
CA LEU A 268 -30.95 16.18 10.54
C LEU A 268 -32.30 15.47 10.80
N ARG A 269 -32.47 14.85 11.97
CA ARG A 269 -33.72 14.32 12.49
C ARG A 269 -34.09 15.10 13.74
#